data_AF-Q5QPV9-F1
#
_entry.id   AF-Q5QPV9-F1
#
_cell.length_a   1.000
_cell.length_b   1.000
_cell.length_c   1.000
_cell.angle_alpha   90.00
_cell.angle_beta   90.00
_cell.angle_gamma   90.00
#
_symmetry.space_group_name_H-M   'P 1'
#
loop_
_entity.id
_entity.type
_entity.pdbx_description
1 polymer ?
#
loop_
_entity_poly.entity_id
_entity_poly.type
_entity_poly.pdbx_seq_one_letter_code
_entity_poly.pdbx_strand_id
1 'polypeptide(L)'
;VLCKLGHHPNIINLLGACENRGYLYIAIEYAPYGNLLDFLRKSRVLETDPAFAREHGTASTLSSRQLLRFASDAANGMQYLS
;
A
#
# COMPACT_ATOMS: atom_id res chain seq x y z
N VAL A 1 -20.49 1.28 -6.40
CA VAL A 1 -19.58 2.43 -6.64
C VAL A 1 -18.23 1.95 -7.16
N LEU A 2 -17.55 1.03 -6.44
CA LEU A 2 -16.30 0.41 -6.91
C LEU A 2 -16.40 -0.28 -8.29
N CYS A 3 -17.52 -0.91 -8.64
CA CYS A 3 -17.67 -1.55 -9.97
C CYS A 3 -17.67 -0.57 -11.15
N LYS A 4 -17.91 0.73 -10.91
CA LYS A 4 -17.93 1.76 -11.96
C LYS A 4 -16.56 2.41 -12.17
N LEU A 5 -15.63 2.16 -11.26
CA LEU A 5 -14.32 2.78 -11.25
C LEU A 5 -13.36 2.17 -12.27
N GLY A 6 -13.65 1.03 -12.87
CA GLY A 6 -12.67 0.38 -13.76
C GLY A 6 -11.41 -0.08 -13.02
N HIS A 7 -10.35 -0.39 -13.78
CA HIS A 7 -9.07 -0.83 -13.24
C HIS A 7 -8.04 0.31 -13.28
N HIS A 8 -7.33 0.53 -12.17
CA HIS A 8 -6.17 1.41 -12.11
C HIS A 8 -5.09 0.79 -11.20
N PRO A 9 -3.80 0.80 -11.60
CA PRO A 9 -2.73 0.12 -10.84
C PRO A 9 -2.46 0.71 -9.45
N ASN A 10 -2.88 1.95 -9.19
CA ASN A 10 -2.72 2.63 -7.90
C ASN A 10 -4.00 2.67 -7.04
N ILE A 11 -4.99 1.83 -7.35
CA ILE A 11 -6.24 1.70 -6.60
C ILE A 11 -6.51 0.22 -6.37
N ILE A 12 -6.89 -0.15 -5.15
CA ILE A 12 -7.31 -1.53 -4.84
C ILE A 12 -8.56 -1.87 -5.64
N ASN A 13 -8.46 -2.84 -6.54
CA ASN A 13 -9.57 -3.20 -7.40
C ASN A 13 -10.56 -4.14 -6.72
N LEU A 14 -11.82 -4.01 -7.11
CA LEU A 14 -12.86 -4.98 -6.79
C LEU A 14 -12.72 -6.19 -7.73
N LEU A 15 -12.58 -7.38 -7.15
CA LEU A 15 -12.52 -8.65 -7.88
C LEU A 15 -13.93 -9.23 -8.09
N GLY A 16 -14.81 -9.05 -7.10
CA GLY A 16 -16.18 -9.53 -7.17
C GLY A 16 -16.94 -9.29 -5.86
N ALA A 17 -18.23 -9.60 -5.89
CA ALA A 17 -19.07 -9.58 -4.71
C ALA A 17 -20.06 -10.74 -4.77
N CYS A 18 -20.44 -11.29 -3.62
CA CYS A 18 -21.51 -12.25 -3.53
C CYS A 18 -22.36 -11.98 -2.29
N GLU A 19 -23.65 -12.26 -2.41
CA GLU A 19 -24.55 -12.30 -1.26
C GLU A 19 -24.80 -13.75 -0.90
N ASN A 20 -24.61 -14.11 0.36
CA ASN A 20 -24.85 -15.47 0.85
C ASN A 20 -25.46 -15.41 2.24
N ARG A 21 -26.65 -16.01 2.39
CA ARG A 21 -27.41 -16.06 3.66
C ARG A 21 -27.61 -14.69 4.32
N GLY A 22 -27.87 -13.66 3.51
CA GLY A 22 -28.10 -12.29 3.99
C GLY A 22 -26.83 -11.49 4.33
N TYR A 23 -25.64 -12.05 4.08
CA TYR A 23 -24.37 -11.33 4.21
C TYR A 23 -23.79 -10.98 2.84
N LEU A 24 -23.37 -9.72 2.69
CA LEU A 24 -22.63 -9.25 1.52
C LEU A 24 -21.13 -9.48 1.73
N TYR A 25 -20.52 -10.24 0.83
CA TYR A 25 -19.08 -10.45 0.75
C TYR A 25 -18.52 -9.67 -0.43
N ILE A 26 -17.41 -8.98 -0.19
CA ILE A 26 -16.72 -8.18 -1.21
C ILE A 26 -15.29 -8.69 -1.31
N ALA A 27 -14.94 -9.25 -2.46
CA ALA A 27 -13.58 -9.68 -2.77
C ALA A 27 -12.84 -8.53 -3.46
N ILE A 28 -11.72 -8.12 -2.88
CA ILE A 28 -10.85 -7.05 -3.39
C ILE A 28 -9.43 -7.58 -3.58
N GLU A 29 -8.62 -6.88 -4.37
CA GLU A 29 -7.20 -7.20 -4.51
C GLU A 29 -6.50 -7.21 -3.15
N TYR A 30 -5.64 -8.21 -2.98
CA TYR A 30 -4.86 -8.39 -1.76
C TYR A 30 -3.55 -7.60 -1.84
N ALA A 31 -3.31 -6.74 -0.84
CA ALA A 31 -2.05 -6.03 -0.67
C ALA A 31 -1.13 -6.80 0.31
N PRO A 32 -0.12 -7.56 -0.18
CA PRO A 32 0.66 -8.47 0.65
C PRO A 32 1.51 -7.79 1.73
N TYR A 33 1.80 -6.50 1.58
CA TYR A 33 2.61 -5.73 2.52
C TYR A 33 1.80 -4.91 3.53
N GLY A 34 0.46 -5.01 3.48
CA GLY A 34 -0.43 -4.26 4.35
C GLY A 34 -0.51 -2.77 3.98
N ASN A 35 -0.87 -1.94 4.97
CA ASN A 35 -1.02 -0.50 4.76
C ASN A 35 0.35 0.22 4.75
N LEU A 36 0.41 1.35 4.04
CA LEU A 36 1.65 2.11 3.87
C LEU A 36 2.19 2.69 5.19
N LEU A 37 1.33 3.05 6.14
CA LEU A 37 1.77 3.61 7.44
C LEU A 37 2.62 2.60 8.21
N ASP A 38 2.12 1.37 8.37
CA ASP A 38 2.83 0.32 9.07
C ASP A 38 4.07 -0.14 8.30
N PHE A 39 3.98 -0.17 6.96
CA PHE A 39 5.14 -0.46 6.10
C PHE A 39 6.27 0.57 6.32
N LEU A 40 5.95 1.86 6.36
CA LEU A 40 6.90 2.96 6.62
C LEU A 40 7.45 2.93 8.05
N ARG A 41 6.65 2.53 9.05
CA ARG A 41 7.14 2.37 10.43
C ARG A 41 8.13 1.20 10.53
N LYS A 42 7.81 0.07 9.91
CA LYS A 42 8.69 -1.12 9.87
C LYS A 42 10.03 -0.83 9.20
N SER A 43 10.07 0.11 8.25
CA SER A 43 11.31 0.46 7.55
C SER A 43 12.30 1.24 8.42
N ARG A 44 11.90 1.79 9.57
CA ARG A 44 12.75 2.60 10.46
C ARG A 44 13.73 1.73 11.24
N VAL A 45 14.80 1.30 10.58
CA VAL A 45 15.78 0.36 11.16
C VAL A 45 16.53 0.90 12.37
N LEU A 46 16.60 2.22 12.58
CA LEU A 46 17.12 2.76 13.84
C LEU A 46 16.30 2.30 15.07
N GLU A 47 15.00 2.06 14.88
CA GLU A 47 14.09 1.60 15.93
C GLU A 47 13.93 0.07 15.88
N THR A 48 13.81 -0.50 14.68
CA THR A 48 13.45 -1.92 14.50
C THR A 48 14.64 -2.87 14.43
N ASP A 49 15.81 -2.42 13.97
CA ASP A 49 17.05 -3.20 13.90
C ASP A 49 18.31 -2.30 14.00
N PRO A 50 18.69 -1.89 15.22
CA PRO A 50 19.84 -1.01 15.43
C PRO A 50 21.19 -1.61 15.04
N ALA A 51 21.29 -2.95 14.91
CA ALA A 51 22.51 -3.60 14.44
C ALA A 51 22.69 -3.36 12.95
N PHE A 52 21.65 -3.64 12.16
CA PHE A 52 21.63 -3.38 10.73
C PHE A 52 21.86 -1.90 10.41
N ALA A 53 21.19 -1.00 11.13
CA ALA A 53 21.30 0.44 10.93
C ALA A 53 22.73 0.97 11.10
N ARG A 54 23.47 0.45 12.09
CA ARG A 54 24.88 0.84 12.34
C ARG A 54 25.83 0.27 11.30
N GLU A 55 25.64 -0.98 10.91
CA GLU A 55 26.47 -1.65 9.90
C GLU A 55 26.37 -0.97 8.54
N HIS A 56 25.15 -0.58 8.15
CA HIS A 56 24.87 0.01 6.83
C HIS A 56 24.83 1.54 6.84
N GLY A 57 24.95 2.17 8.01
CA GLY A 57 24.88 3.62 8.16
C GLY A 57 23.56 4.23 7.66
N THR A 58 22.43 3.53 7.82
CA THR A 58 21.13 3.95 7.29
C THR A 58 20.05 4.04 8.36
N ALA A 59 19.18 5.06 8.22
CA ALA A 59 18.03 5.25 9.09
C ALA A 59 16.79 4.42 8.68
N SER A 60 16.75 3.98 7.42
CA SER A 60 15.61 3.30 6.83
C SER A 60 16.06 2.23 5.84
N THR A 61 15.30 1.13 5.70
CA THR A 61 15.45 0.19 4.58
C THR A 61 14.95 0.76 3.24
N LEU A 62 14.23 1.89 3.27
CA LEU A 62 13.66 2.53 2.08
C LEU A 62 14.54 3.69 1.60
N SER A 63 14.76 3.75 0.29
CA SER A 63 15.43 4.87 -0.39
C SER A 63 14.48 6.05 -0.64
N SER A 64 15.03 7.25 -0.80
CA SER A 64 14.27 8.45 -1.18
C SER A 64 13.49 8.27 -2.49
N ARG A 65 14.04 7.50 -3.45
CA ARG A 65 13.36 7.19 -4.72
C ARG A 65 12.09 6.37 -4.49
N GLN A 66 12.11 5.38 -3.59
CA GLN A 66 10.93 4.58 -3.26
C GLN A 66 9.87 5.44 -2.55
N LEU A 67 10.27 6.32 -1.63
CA LEU A 67 9.35 7.24 -0.96
C LEU A 67 8.66 8.18 -1.95
N LEU A 68 9.41 8.76 -2.90
CA LEU A 68 8.85 9.59 -3.96
C LEU A 68 7.93 8.78 -4.89
N ARG A 69 8.26 7.51 -5.16
CA ARG A 69 7.41 6.61 -5.93
C ARG A 69 6.06 6.39 -5.24
N PHE A 70 6.04 6.13 -3.94
CA PHE A 70 4.79 5.98 -3.19
C PHE A 70 3.91 7.24 -3.25
N ALA A 71 4.50 8.42 -3.11
CA ALA A 71 3.78 9.68 -3.24
C ALA A 71 3.21 9.87 -4.65
N SER A 72 4.00 9.57 -5.69
CA SER A 72 3.56 9.64 -7.08
C SER A 72 2.45 8.63 -7.39
N ASP A 73 2.56 7.40 -6.90
CA ASP A 73 1.58 6.34 -7.10
C ASP A 73 0.24 6.73 -6.46
N ALA A 74 0.27 7.26 -5.22
CA ALA A 74 -0.91 7.80 -4.57
C ALA A 74 -1.52 8.97 -5.36
N ALA A 75 -0.72 9.92 -5.83
CA ALA A 75 -1.19 11.05 -6.63
C ALA A 75 -1.84 10.61 -7.95
N ASN A 76 -1.24 9.66 -8.67
CA ASN A 76 -1.80 9.11 -9.91
C ASN A 76 -3.13 8.40 -9.66
N GLY A 77 -3.24 7.61 -8.57
CA GLY A 77 -4.50 7.00 -8.17
C GLY A 77 -5.58 8.05 -7.87
N MET A 78 -5.24 9.10 -7.13
CA MET A 78 -6.17 10.18 -6.80
C MET A 78 -6.60 11.00 -8.02
N GLN A 79 -5.70 11.22 -8.98
CA GLN A 79 -6.02 11.88 -10.25
C GLN A 79 -7.06 11.07 -11.04
N TYR A 80 -6.96 9.74 -11.02
CA TYR A 80 -7.94 8.87 -11.68
C TYR A 80 -9.32 8.89 -11.00
N LEU A 81 -9.37 9.13 -9.69
CA LEU A 81 -10.61 9.20 -8.89
C LEU A 81 -11.36 10.53 -9.01
N SER A 82 -10.72 11.56 -9.55
CA SER A 82 -11.26 12.93 -9.63
C SER A 82 -12.22 13.09 -10.80
#